data_AF-A0A2G6LKD8-F1
#
_entry.id   AF-A0A2G6LKD8-F1
#
_cell.length_a   1.000
_cell.length_b   1.000
_cell.length_c   1.000
_cell.angle_alpha   90.00
_cell.angle_beta   90.00
_cell.angle_gamma   90.00
#
_symmetry.space_group_name_H-M   'P 1'
#
loop_
_entity.id
_entity.type
_entity.pdbx_description
1 polymer ?
#
loop_
_entity_poly.entity_id
_entity_poly.type
_entity_poly.pdbx_seq_one_letter_code
_entity_poly.pdbx_strand_id
1 'polypeptide(L)'
;LISEFTVAPQVNPKEGLPYHEWLIEFENPPQDLKIFAQNIDQNLQEQNIYYKDLIDGNILRTLVITPVKKGAFHAYMKSIGKFGGQNKIPQLSDNRKIADAMENMDLLS
;
A
#
# COMPACT_ATOMS: atom_id res chain seq x y z
N LEU A 1 12.78 -8.09 0.37
CA LEU A 1 12.45 -8.03 1.81
C LEU A 1 11.74 -6.71 2.06
N ILE A 2 10.59 -6.76 2.75
CA ILE A 2 9.82 -5.58 3.13
C ILE A 2 10.30 -5.12 4.51
N SER A 3 10.62 -3.84 4.67
CA SER A 3 10.91 -3.23 5.97
C SER A 3 9.65 -2.73 6.66
N GLU A 4 8.77 -2.04 5.92
CA GLU A 4 7.53 -1.47 6.44
C GLU A 4 6.51 -1.32 5.31
N PHE A 5 5.21 -1.39 5.64
CA PHE A 5 4.16 -1.15 4.65
C PHE A 5 2.86 -0.63 5.27
N THR A 6 2.03 -0.02 4.43
CA THR A 6 0.63 0.28 4.74
C THR A 6 -0.24 0.02 3.53
N VAL A 7 -1.49 -0.34 3.75
CA VAL A 7 -2.50 -0.55 2.72
C VAL A 7 -3.59 0.49 2.85
N ALA A 8 -3.91 1.15 1.74
CA ALA A 8 -4.98 2.14 1.64
C ALA A 8 -5.93 1.81 0.48
N PRO A 9 -7.24 2.09 0.61
CA PRO A 9 -8.17 1.94 -0.49
C PRO A 9 -7.97 3.07 -1.51
N GLN A 10 -8.10 2.76 -2.80
CA GLN A 10 -8.32 3.74 -3.85
C GLN A 10 -9.70 3.53 -4.44
N VAL A 11 -10.70 4.21 -3.86
CA VAL A 11 -12.12 4.02 -4.22
C VAL A 11 -12.47 4.69 -5.54
N ASN A 12 -11.85 5.83 -5.85
CA ASN A 12 -12.13 6.63 -7.05
C ASN A 12 -10.83 6.91 -7.82
N PRO A 13 -10.22 5.89 -8.45
CA PRO A 13 -9.03 6.10 -9.24
C PRO A 13 -9.32 6.98 -10.46
N LYS A 14 -8.30 7.66 -10.98
CA LYS A 14 -8.43 8.45 -12.22
C LYS A 14 -8.85 7.60 -13.41
N GLU A 15 -8.41 6.34 -13.44
CA GLU A 15 -8.70 5.37 -14.49
C GLU A 15 -8.86 3.96 -13.91
N GLY A 16 -9.79 3.20 -14.49
CA GLY A 16 -10.04 1.80 -14.13
C GLY A 16 -10.89 1.61 -12.88
N LEU A 17 -10.90 0.36 -12.39
CA LEU A 17 -11.68 -0.04 -11.21
C LEU A 17 -10.99 0.35 -9.90
N PRO A 18 -11.72 0.48 -8.78
CA PRO A 18 -11.15 0.63 -7.46
C PRO A 18 -10.14 -0.47 -7.11
N TYR A 19 -9.18 -0.17 -6.23
CA TYR A 19 -8.13 -1.12 -5.83
C TYR A 19 -7.63 -0.87 -4.41
N HIS A 20 -6.96 -1.89 -3.85
CA HIS A 20 -6.10 -1.71 -2.70
C HIS A 20 -4.71 -1.28 -3.15
N GLU A 21 -4.18 -0.24 -2.54
CA GLU A 21 -2.83 0.23 -2.78
C GLU A 21 -1.94 -0.15 -1.60
N TRP A 22 -0.86 -0.85 -1.91
CA TRP A 22 0.16 -1.27 -0.98
C TRP A 22 1.36 -0.33 -1.13
N LEU A 23 1.53 0.57 -0.17
CA LEU A 23 2.72 1.40 -0.07
C LEU A 23 3.78 0.61 0.68
N ILE A 24 4.89 0.31 0.03
CA ILE A 24 5.87 -0.63 0.56
C ILE A 24 7.27 0.00 0.56
N GLU A 25 7.90 0.01 1.72
CA GLU A 25 9.33 0.27 1.84
C GLU A 25 10.08 -1.07 1.73
N PHE A 26 10.96 -1.16 0.75
CA PHE A 26 11.76 -2.36 0.52
C PHE A 26 13.18 -2.16 1.07
N GLU A 27 13.69 -3.14 1.80
CA GLU A 27 15.13 -3.26 2.02
C GLU A 27 15.82 -3.73 0.74
N ASN A 28 15.22 -4.71 0.09
CA ASN A 28 15.63 -5.26 -1.20
C ASN A 28 14.38 -5.41 -2.07
N PRO A 29 14.19 -4.56 -3.10
CA PRO A 29 13.02 -4.61 -3.96
C PRO A 29 13.03 -5.90 -4.81
N PRO A 30 11.84 -6.44 -5.17
CA PRO A 30 11.76 -7.56 -6.09
C PRO A 30 12.24 -7.14 -7.48
N GLN A 31 12.73 -8.11 -8.27
CA GLN A 31 13.12 -7.85 -9.66
C GLN A 31 11.94 -7.40 -10.54
N ASP A 32 10.74 -7.89 -10.24
CA ASP A 32 9.52 -7.55 -10.96
C ASP A 32 8.39 -7.25 -9.95
N LEU A 33 8.01 -5.98 -9.87
CA LEU A 33 6.94 -5.51 -8.99
C LEU A 33 5.56 -6.00 -9.44
N LYS A 34 5.36 -6.25 -10.74
CA LYS A 34 4.08 -6.73 -11.27
C LYS A 34 3.85 -8.18 -10.85
N ILE A 35 4.86 -9.03 -10.99
CA ILE A 35 4.79 -10.42 -10.49
C ILE A 35 4.58 -10.41 -8.98
N PHE A 36 5.28 -9.54 -8.25
CA PHE A 36 5.12 -9.41 -6.80
C PHE A 36 3.68 -9.01 -6.41
N ALA A 37 3.08 -8.05 -7.11
CA ALA A 37 1.69 -7.65 -6.92
C ALA A 37 0.70 -8.78 -7.21
N GLN A 38 0.90 -9.50 -8.32
CA GLN A 38 0.07 -10.65 -8.68
C GLN A 38 0.13 -11.76 -7.62
N ASN A 39 1.31 -12.04 -7.07
CA ASN A 39 1.45 -13.04 -6.02
C ASN A 39 0.70 -12.63 -4.75
N ILE A 40 0.77 -11.36 -4.33
CA ILE A 40 0.02 -10.88 -3.16
C ILE A 40 -1.49 -10.95 -3.44
N ASP A 41 -1.92 -10.52 -4.63
CA ASP A 41 -3.33 -10.52 -5.02
C ASP A 41 -3.91 -11.94 -5.02
N GLN A 42 -3.18 -12.90 -5.59
CA GLN A 42 -3.57 -14.31 -5.57
C GLN A 42 -3.66 -14.85 -4.13
N ASN A 43 -2.68 -14.57 -3.28
CA ASN A 43 -2.72 -15.01 -1.88
C ASN A 43 -3.90 -14.39 -1.13
N LEU A 44 -4.24 -13.13 -1.39
CA LEU A 44 -5.44 -12.50 -0.81
C LEU A 44 -6.73 -13.18 -1.27
N GLN A 45 -6.84 -13.49 -2.57
CA GLN A 45 -8.01 -14.19 -3.11
C GLN A 45 -8.15 -15.61 -2.52
N GLU A 46 -7.04 -16.30 -2.28
CA GLU A 46 -7.03 -17.64 -1.67
C GLU A 46 -7.47 -17.63 -0.19
N GLN A 47 -7.10 -16.57 0.56
CA GLN A 47 -7.38 -16.47 1.99
C GLN A 47 -8.67 -15.71 2.33
N ASN A 48 -9.20 -14.93 1.39
CA ASN A 48 -10.36 -14.07 1.59
C ASN A 48 -11.35 -14.20 0.43
N ILE A 49 -12.34 -15.07 0.61
CA ILE A 49 -13.40 -15.34 -0.39
C ILE A 49 -14.12 -14.04 -0.80
N TYR A 50 -14.39 -13.14 0.15
CA TYR A 50 -15.05 -11.87 -0.16
C TYR A 50 -14.17 -10.99 -1.08
N TYR A 51 -12.86 -10.92 -0.84
CA TYR A 51 -11.94 -10.22 -1.74
C TYR A 51 -11.94 -10.84 -3.14
N LYS A 52 -11.93 -12.18 -3.22
CA LYS A 52 -12.03 -12.92 -4.48
C LYS A 52 -13.31 -12.59 -5.24
N ASP A 53 -14.47 -12.58 -4.56
CA ASP A 53 -15.75 -12.24 -5.19
C ASP A 53 -15.76 -10.81 -5.76
N LEU A 54 -15.07 -9.87 -5.11
CA LEU A 54 -14.92 -8.50 -5.62
C LEU A 54 -14.05 -8.44 -6.88
N ILE A 55 -12.99 -9.25 -6.96
CA ILE A 55 -12.13 -9.35 -8.14
C ILE A 55 -12.88 -10.03 -9.29
N ASP A 56 -13.46 -11.20 -9.04
CA ASP A 56 -14.22 -11.97 -10.04
C ASP A 56 -15.44 -11.19 -10.57
N GLY A 57 -16.08 -10.40 -9.70
CA GLY A 57 -17.18 -9.51 -10.04
C GLY A 57 -16.78 -8.23 -10.77
N ASN A 58 -15.49 -8.01 -11.07
CA ASN A 58 -14.96 -6.76 -11.62
C ASN A 58 -15.37 -5.52 -10.80
N ILE A 59 -15.48 -5.68 -9.48
CA ILE A 59 -15.71 -4.58 -8.53
C ILE A 59 -14.38 -3.97 -8.11
N LEU A 60 -13.36 -4.80 -7.91
CA LEU A 60 -11.97 -4.40 -7.72
C LEU A 60 -11.13 -4.85 -8.91
N ARG A 61 -10.07 -4.09 -9.20
CA ARG A 61 -8.93 -4.61 -9.98
C ARG A 61 -7.87 -5.16 -9.04
N THR A 62 -6.91 -5.89 -9.60
CA THR A 62 -5.67 -6.30 -8.93
C THR A 62 -5.06 -5.13 -8.17
N LEU A 63 -4.63 -5.40 -6.93
CA LEU A 63 -3.95 -4.43 -6.08
C LEU A 63 -2.75 -3.77 -6.79
N VAL A 64 -2.43 -2.56 -6.35
CA VAL A 64 -1.29 -1.79 -6.85
C VAL A 64 -0.22 -1.74 -5.77
N ILE A 65 1.04 -1.91 -6.17
CA ILE A 65 2.19 -1.70 -5.29
C ILE A 65 2.85 -0.38 -5.65
N THR A 66 2.98 0.48 -4.65
CA THR A 66 3.66 1.77 -4.74
C THR A 66 4.90 1.70 -3.85
N PRO A 67 6.09 1.48 -4.41
CA PRO A 67 7.33 1.52 -3.65
C PRO A 67 7.55 2.93 -3.10
N VAL A 68 7.88 3.04 -1.82
CA VAL A 68 8.27 4.32 -1.20
C VAL A 68 9.77 4.36 -0.91
N LYS A 69 10.32 5.57 -0.81
CA LYS A 69 11.74 5.77 -0.48
C LYS A 69 12.08 5.18 0.90
N LYS A 70 13.31 4.68 1.04
CA LYS A 70 13.81 4.18 2.33
C LYS A 70 13.73 5.28 3.40
N GLY A 71 13.10 4.97 4.53
CA GLY A 71 12.87 5.92 5.61
C GLY A 71 11.64 6.81 5.42
N ALA A 72 10.81 6.61 4.40
CA ALA A 72 9.60 7.39 4.17
C ALA A 72 8.61 7.27 5.34
N PHE A 73 8.41 6.05 5.85
CA PHE A 73 7.54 5.82 7.02
C PHE A 73 8.06 6.51 8.29
N HIS A 74 9.37 6.50 8.49
CA HIS A 74 10.01 7.23 9.59
C HIS A 74 9.80 8.74 9.42
N ALA A 75 10.08 9.30 8.25
CA ALA A 75 9.87 10.72 7.96
C ALA A 75 8.41 11.13 8.19
N TYR A 76 7.45 10.31 7.75
CA TYR A 76 6.03 10.51 8.00
C TYR A 76 5.68 10.50 9.49
N MET A 77 6.14 9.50 10.26
CA MET A 77 5.89 9.47 11.71
C MET A 77 6.47 10.69 12.41
N LYS A 78 7.62 11.19 11.94
CA LYS A 78 8.26 12.39 12.48
C LYS A 78 7.44 13.65 12.16
N SER A 79 6.91 13.77 10.95
CA SER A 79 6.13 14.95 10.55
C SER A 79 4.82 15.08 11.35
N ILE A 80 4.23 13.97 11.79
CA ILE A 80 3.00 13.97 12.60
C ILE A 80 3.28 13.94 14.12
N GLY A 81 4.54 14.11 14.55
CA GLY A 81 4.92 14.11 15.96
C GLY A 81 4.78 12.75 16.66
N LYS A 82 4.66 11.65 15.90
CA LYS A 82 4.54 10.27 16.40
C LYS A 82 5.84 9.48 16.28
N PHE A 83 6.95 10.15 16.00
CA PHE A 83 8.26 9.52 15.94
C PHE A 83 8.83 9.29 17.34
N GLY A 84 9.11 8.02 17.65
CA GLY A 84 9.46 7.58 19.01
C GLY A 84 8.23 7.16 19.84
N GLY A 85 8.43 6.21 20.76
CA GLY A 85 7.37 5.60 21.60
C GLY A 85 6.79 4.29 21.02
N GLN A 86 5.64 3.85 21.54
CA GLN A 86 4.92 2.64 21.06
C GLN A 86 4.03 2.89 19.82
N ASN A 87 4.19 4.03 19.15
CA ASN A 87 3.40 4.36 17.96
C ASN A 87 3.88 3.52 16.77
N LYS A 88 2.99 2.71 16.20
CA LYS A 88 3.24 1.92 15.00
C LYS A 88 2.52 2.50 13.80
N ILE A 89 3.07 2.28 12.62
CA ILE A 89 2.35 2.50 11.37
C ILE A 89 1.17 1.51 11.29
N PRO A 90 -0.06 1.97 11.00
CA PRO A 90 -1.16 1.06 10.69
C PRO A 90 -0.86 0.33 9.39
N GLN A 91 -0.90 -1.00 9.41
CA GLN A 91 -0.69 -1.82 8.19
C GLN A 91 -1.89 -1.75 7.23
N LEU A 92 -3.08 -1.42 7.72
CA LEU A 92 -4.30 -1.24 6.95
C LEU A 92 -5.01 0.01 7.46
N SER A 93 -5.53 0.83 6.55
CA SER A 93 -6.27 2.04 6.86
C SER A 93 -7.56 2.13 6.05
N ASP A 94 -8.64 2.63 6.65
CA ASP A 94 -9.92 2.84 5.97
C ASP A 94 -9.96 4.13 5.12
N ASN A 95 -8.84 4.87 5.08
CA ASN A 95 -8.69 6.11 4.33
C ASN A 95 -7.27 6.22 3.76
N ARG A 96 -7.06 7.25 2.94
CA ARG A 96 -5.79 7.47 2.24
C ARG A 96 -4.85 8.44 2.94
N LYS A 97 -5.09 8.86 4.19
CA LYS A 97 -4.27 9.91 4.84
C LYS A 97 -2.77 9.61 4.84
N ILE A 98 -2.39 8.36 5.08
CA ILE A 98 -0.98 7.93 5.07
C ILE A 98 -0.46 7.87 3.64
N ALA A 99 -1.22 7.26 2.72
CA ALA A 99 -0.87 7.16 1.31
C ALA A 99 -0.66 8.53 0.67
N ASP A 100 -1.63 9.43 0.82
CA ASP A 100 -1.59 10.80 0.30
C ASP A 100 -0.42 11.59 0.92
N ALA A 101 -0.11 11.38 2.20
CA ALA A 101 1.05 12.02 2.83
C ALA A 101 2.37 11.53 2.22
N MET A 102 2.49 10.24 1.93
CA MET A 102 3.68 9.65 1.31
C MET A 102 3.86 10.13 -0.13
N GLU A 103 2.79 10.09 -0.94
CA GLU A 103 2.81 10.61 -2.31
C GLU A 103 3.28 12.07 -2.35
N ASN A 104 2.78 12.90 -1.44
CA ASN A 104 3.19 14.30 -1.34
C ASN A 104 4.67 14.47 -0.93
N MET A 105 5.19 13.61 -0.06
CA MET A 105 6.61 13.66 0.35
C MET A 105 7.55 13.22 -0.78
N ASP A 106 7.15 12.25 -1.59
CA ASP A 106 7.92 11.79 -2.73
C ASP A 106 7.95 12.81 -3.88
N LEU A 107 6.91 13.63 -4.04
CA LEU A 107 6.89 14.75 -5.00
C LEU A 107 7.81 15.91 -4.62
N LEU A 108 8.19 16.03 -3.34
CA LEU A 108 9.02 17.12 -2.81
C LEU A 108 10.52 16.79 -2.76
N SER A 109 10.95 15.63 -3.29
CA SER A 109 12.32 15.12 -3.15
C SER A 109 12.90 14.54 -4.43
#